data_AF-A0A3L7V094-F1
#
_entry.id   AF-A0A3L7V094-F1
#
_cell.length_a   1.000
_cell.length_b   1.000
_cell.length_c   1.000
_cell.angle_alpha   90.00
_cell.angle_beta   90.00
_cell.angle_gamma   90.00
#
_symmetry.space_group_name_H-M   'P 1'
#
loop_
_entity.id
_entity.type
_entity.pdbx_description
1 polymer ?
#
loop_
_entity_poly.entity_id
_entity_poly.type
_entity_poly.pdbx_seq_one_letter_code
_entity_poly.pdbx_strand_id
1 'polypeptide(L)'
;MKTASLLSCRLIFRSMLAAIVFTNLCVAAEPSKTPPDLTQDRAVDRELTYNLGATGLRGWIYSKPATYFDGLQGRTTAASRQILVTHVGAKSPADGVLQVDDVILGVDGKLFSEDARKSFALAIQNAEKESSGGVLKVTRWRAGKTEDVQLKLRVLGTYSATAPYDCPKSKKIFEEACVALEKESLPANWHGAISGLALLATGDDAYRPRLKKLAQEIAANALKSERIGMGSWESSYRGLFLG
;
A
#
# COMPACT_ATOMS: atom_id res chain seq x y z
N MET A 1 62.46 66.59 25.02
CA MET A 1 62.33 65.23 25.59
C MET A 1 60.88 65.05 26.03
N LYS A 2 60.02 64.63 25.11
CA LYS A 2 59.39 63.30 25.00
C LYS A 2 58.46 62.96 26.18
N THR A 3 57.20 63.24 25.91
CA THR A 3 55.94 62.95 26.60
C THR A 3 55.44 61.53 26.35
N ALA A 4 54.63 61.05 27.31
CA ALA A 4 53.51 60.11 27.19
C ALA A 4 53.83 58.64 26.84
N SER A 5 53.60 57.69 27.76
CA SER A 5 52.30 57.15 28.20
C SER A 5 51.70 56.16 27.20
N LEU A 6 51.59 54.90 27.65
CA LEU A 6 50.58 53.90 27.28
C LEU A 6 50.19 53.82 25.79
N LEU A 7 50.81 52.91 25.04
CA LEU A 7 50.25 52.13 23.92
C LEU A 7 51.42 51.64 23.07
N SER A 8 51.83 50.37 23.19
CA SER A 8 52.47 49.58 22.12
C SER A 8 52.90 48.21 22.65
N CYS A 9 51.93 47.38 23.03
CA CYS A 9 52.13 45.93 23.12
C CYS A 9 50.97 45.26 22.37
N ARG A 10 50.94 45.50 21.05
CA ARG A 10 49.99 44.91 20.09
C ARG A 10 50.71 44.65 18.76
N LEU A 11 51.60 43.68 18.73
CA LEU A 11 52.24 43.11 17.54
C LEU A 11 53.17 42.03 18.13
N ILE A 12 52.76 40.78 18.34
CA ILE A 12 52.70 39.70 17.34
C ILE A 12 51.78 38.62 17.96
N PHE A 13 50.49 38.64 17.61
CA PHE A 13 49.58 37.53 17.88
C PHE A 13 48.59 37.46 16.72
N ARG A 14 49.12 37.10 15.55
CA ARG A 14 48.35 36.80 14.34
C ARG A 14 49.01 35.59 13.71
N SER A 15 48.19 34.56 13.43
CA SER A 15 48.50 33.32 12.70
C SER A 15 48.57 32.06 13.57
N MET A 16 47.40 31.57 14.01
CA MET A 16 47.10 30.16 13.81
C MET A 16 45.61 30.02 13.49
N LEU A 17 45.39 29.50 12.28
CA LEU A 17 44.14 29.36 11.56
C LEU A 17 43.14 28.50 12.37
N ALA A 18 41.96 29.03 12.63
CA ALA A 18 40.82 28.26 13.08
C ALA A 18 40.35 27.34 11.95
N ALA A 19 40.56 26.03 12.11
CA ALA A 19 39.92 25.02 11.28
C ALA A 19 38.43 24.96 11.65
N ILE A 20 37.61 25.75 10.97
CA ILE A 20 36.15 25.64 11.05
C ILE A 20 35.76 24.36 10.30
N VAL A 21 35.52 23.30 11.05
CA VAL A 21 34.83 22.11 10.58
C VAL A 21 33.39 22.53 10.25
N PHE A 22 33.10 22.74 8.97
CA PHE A 22 31.73 22.79 8.47
C PHE A 22 31.16 21.37 8.56
N THR A 23 30.66 20.98 9.74
CA THR A 23 29.69 19.91 9.83
C THR A 23 28.46 20.33 9.04
N ASN A 24 28.31 19.78 7.84
CA ASN A 24 27.03 19.72 7.14
C ASN A 24 26.05 18.95 8.04
N LEU A 25 25.38 19.67 8.93
CA LEU A 25 24.11 19.23 9.48
C LEU A 25 23.13 19.22 8.31
N CYS A 26 23.05 18.07 7.63
CA CYS A 26 21.86 17.71 6.89
C CYS A 26 20.73 17.67 7.91
N VAL A 27 20.09 18.81 8.14
CA VAL A 27 18.74 18.84 8.72
C VAL A 27 17.89 18.07 7.73
N ALA A 28 17.62 16.80 8.05
CA ALA A 28 16.62 16.04 7.33
C ALA A 28 15.34 16.85 7.39
N ALA A 29 14.95 17.43 6.26
CA ALA A 29 13.71 18.19 6.16
C ALA A 29 12.58 17.30 6.71
N GLU A 30 11.77 17.83 7.63
CA GLU A 30 10.62 17.07 8.10
C GLU A 30 9.80 16.66 6.88
N PRO A 31 9.47 15.36 6.72
CA PRO A 31 8.75 14.90 5.55
C PRO A 31 7.43 15.66 5.48
N SER A 32 7.13 16.23 4.31
CA SER A 32 5.94 17.06 4.10
C SER A 32 4.67 16.39 4.63
N LYS A 33 3.77 17.18 5.21
CA LYS A 33 2.42 16.73 5.61
C LYS A 33 1.46 16.75 4.42
N THR A 34 1.78 17.50 3.36
CA THR A 34 1.00 17.51 2.13
C THR A 34 1.43 16.36 1.22
N PRO A 35 0.47 15.68 0.58
CA PRO A 35 0.77 14.71 -0.45
C PRO A 35 1.65 15.34 -1.54
N PRO A 36 2.69 14.65 -2.04
CA PRO A 36 3.48 15.13 -3.15
C PRO A 36 2.62 15.18 -4.42
N ASP A 37 2.91 16.13 -5.29
CA ASP A 37 2.36 16.14 -6.65
C ASP A 37 3.24 15.27 -7.55
N LEU A 38 2.75 14.07 -7.85
CA LEU A 38 3.44 13.06 -8.64
C LEU A 38 3.53 13.45 -10.12
N THR A 39 2.85 14.51 -10.55
CA THR A 39 3.05 15.08 -11.90
C THR A 39 4.32 15.94 -12.00
N GLN A 40 4.82 16.43 -10.86
CA GLN A 40 6.02 17.27 -10.79
C GLN A 40 7.21 16.49 -10.23
N ASP A 41 7.02 15.79 -9.11
CA ASP A 41 8.06 15.03 -8.43
C ASP A 41 7.58 13.60 -8.11
N ARG A 42 8.31 12.62 -8.65
CA ARG A 42 8.03 11.19 -8.53
C ARG A 42 9.04 10.46 -7.64
N ALA A 43 9.83 11.20 -6.86
CA ALA A 43 10.75 10.63 -5.88
C ALA A 43 9.97 10.00 -4.71
N VAL A 44 9.52 8.76 -4.89
CA VAL A 44 8.82 7.98 -3.88
C VAL A 44 9.48 6.62 -3.68
N ASP A 45 9.30 6.06 -2.49
CA ASP A 45 9.69 4.69 -2.21
C ASP A 45 8.80 3.71 -3.00
N ARG A 46 9.37 3.12 -4.06
CA ARG A 46 8.65 2.21 -4.97
C ARG A 46 8.55 0.78 -4.44
N GLU A 47 9.09 0.48 -3.27
CA GLU A 47 8.90 -0.81 -2.60
C GLU A 47 7.51 -0.87 -1.93
N LEU A 48 7.06 0.27 -1.39
CA LEU A 48 5.77 0.41 -0.70
C LEU A 48 4.60 0.60 -1.67
N THR A 49 4.17 -0.50 -2.29
CA THR A 49 3.14 -0.48 -3.34
C THR A 49 1.88 -1.26 -2.97
N TYR A 50 0.73 -0.74 -3.40
CA TYR A 50 -0.59 -1.34 -3.22
C TYR A 50 -1.05 -2.02 -4.51
N ASN A 51 -1.65 -3.20 -4.38
CA ASN A 51 -2.38 -3.82 -5.48
C ASN A 51 -3.66 -3.01 -5.77
N LEU A 52 -3.87 -2.63 -7.03
CA LEU A 52 -5.02 -1.84 -7.45
C LEU A 52 -6.15 -2.73 -7.99
N GLY A 53 -6.50 -3.76 -7.20
CA GLY A 53 -7.57 -4.70 -7.50
C GLY A 53 -7.39 -5.49 -8.81
N ALA A 54 -8.49 -5.75 -9.51
CA ALA A 54 -8.52 -6.57 -10.72
C ALA A 54 -7.87 -5.91 -11.96
N THR A 55 -7.32 -4.70 -11.83
CA THR A 55 -6.65 -3.99 -12.94
C THR A 55 -5.31 -4.60 -13.33
N GLY A 56 -4.68 -5.35 -12.42
CA GLY A 56 -3.32 -5.86 -12.56
C GLY A 56 -2.22 -4.80 -12.40
N LEU A 57 -2.58 -3.63 -11.87
CA LEU A 57 -1.63 -2.58 -11.53
C LEU A 57 -1.17 -2.73 -10.08
N ARG A 58 0.08 -2.34 -9.83
CA ARG A 58 0.50 -1.88 -8.51
C ARG A 58 0.78 -0.40 -8.58
N GLY A 59 0.39 0.30 -7.53
CA GLY A 59 0.58 1.73 -7.42
C GLY A 59 1.13 2.16 -6.08
N TRP A 60 1.93 3.21 -6.09
CA TRP A 60 2.28 3.92 -4.89
C TRP A 60 1.16 4.90 -4.53
N ILE A 61 0.77 4.90 -3.26
CA ILE A 61 -0.29 5.73 -2.70
C ILE A 61 0.29 6.43 -1.48
N TYR A 62 0.14 7.75 -1.42
CA TYR A 62 0.53 8.52 -0.24
C TYR A 62 -0.15 7.97 1.02
N SER A 63 0.66 7.51 1.98
CA SER A 63 0.20 6.89 3.22
C SER A 63 0.89 7.57 4.40
N LYS A 64 0.21 8.56 4.97
CA LYS A 64 0.63 9.26 6.19
C LYS A 64 -0.61 9.81 6.89
N PRO A 65 -0.87 9.42 8.15
CA PRO A 65 -2.01 9.93 8.88
C PRO A 65 -1.83 11.42 9.17
N ALA A 66 -2.92 12.19 9.08
CA ALA A 66 -2.88 13.63 9.36
C ALA A 66 -2.72 13.90 10.87
N THR A 67 -3.35 13.07 11.70
CA THR A 67 -3.25 13.11 13.16
C THR A 67 -2.91 11.74 13.74
N TYR A 68 -2.47 11.68 14.99
CA TYR A 68 -2.29 10.41 15.70
C TYR A 68 -3.59 9.59 15.74
N PHE A 69 -4.72 10.25 15.95
CA PHE A 69 -6.04 9.61 15.96
C PHE A 69 -6.40 9.01 14.60
N ASP A 70 -6.06 9.68 13.49
CA ASP A 70 -6.22 9.10 12.15
C ASP A 70 -5.37 7.85 11.95
N GLY A 71 -4.16 7.84 12.53
CA GLY A 71 -3.30 6.67 12.55
C GLY A 71 -3.95 5.49 13.28
N LEU A 72 -4.51 5.73 14.47
CA LEU A 72 -5.21 4.71 15.25
C LEU A 72 -6.44 4.13 14.54
N GLN A 73 -7.11 4.93 13.70
CA GLN A 73 -8.27 4.49 12.93
C GLN A 73 -7.90 3.89 11.56
N GLY A 74 -6.61 3.75 11.24
CA GLY A 74 -6.16 3.25 9.94
C GLY A 74 -6.46 4.19 8.76
N ARG A 75 -6.69 5.50 9.03
CA ARG A 75 -6.93 6.54 8.02
C ARG A 75 -5.63 7.14 7.48
N THR A 76 -4.68 6.28 7.13
CA THR A 76 -3.35 6.69 6.68
C THR A 76 -3.34 7.18 5.23
N THR A 77 -4.26 6.72 4.38
CA THR A 77 -4.36 7.12 2.96
C THR A 77 -5.30 8.29 2.70
N ALA A 78 -5.90 8.86 3.75
CA ALA A 78 -7.00 9.83 3.62
C ALA A 78 -6.64 11.07 2.79
N ALA A 79 -5.38 11.51 2.85
CA ALA A 79 -4.88 12.66 2.11
C ALA A 79 -4.44 12.33 0.68
N SER A 80 -4.38 11.05 0.27
CA SER A 80 -3.94 10.70 -1.09
C SER A 80 -4.92 11.22 -2.16
N ARG A 81 -4.38 11.89 -3.18
CA ARG A 81 -5.12 12.45 -4.33
C ARG A 81 -4.61 11.98 -5.69
N GLN A 82 -3.55 11.17 -5.69
CA GLN A 82 -2.91 10.67 -6.90
C GLN A 82 -2.34 9.28 -6.60
N ILE A 83 -2.24 8.45 -7.64
CA ILE A 83 -1.65 7.11 -7.57
C ILE A 83 -0.59 7.01 -8.65
N LEU A 84 0.67 6.76 -8.27
CA LEU A 84 1.75 6.51 -9.23
C LEU A 84 1.76 5.04 -9.59
N VAL A 85 1.67 4.71 -10.87
CA VAL A 85 1.81 3.34 -11.37
C VAL A 85 3.27 2.89 -11.23
N THR A 86 3.50 1.84 -10.46
CA THR A 86 4.84 1.27 -10.22
C THR A 86 5.04 -0.05 -10.94
N HIS A 87 3.96 -0.79 -11.19
CA HIS A 87 4.02 -2.07 -11.90
C HIS A 87 2.75 -2.29 -12.71
N VAL A 88 2.91 -2.90 -13.89
CA VAL A 88 1.83 -3.36 -14.75
C VAL A 88 2.03 -4.85 -14.99
N GLY A 89 1.07 -5.66 -14.59
CA GLY A 89 1.11 -7.10 -14.81
C GLY A 89 0.95 -7.44 -16.29
N ALA A 90 1.76 -8.38 -16.80
CA ALA A 90 1.60 -8.89 -18.16
C ALA A 90 0.24 -9.58 -18.33
N LYS A 91 -0.40 -9.39 -19.49
CA LYS A 91 -1.74 -9.92 -19.81
C LYS A 91 -2.84 -9.47 -18.84
N SER A 92 -2.61 -8.39 -18.10
CA SER A 92 -3.63 -7.78 -17.25
C SER A 92 -4.52 -6.80 -18.00
N PRO A 93 -5.68 -6.40 -17.46
CA PRO A 93 -6.51 -5.36 -18.06
C PRO A 93 -5.81 -4.02 -18.33
N ALA A 94 -4.74 -3.72 -17.59
CA ALA A 94 -3.96 -2.52 -17.76
C ALA A 94 -2.76 -2.65 -18.70
N ASP A 95 -2.46 -3.88 -19.14
CA ASP A 95 -1.38 -4.15 -20.09
C ASP A 95 -1.66 -3.45 -21.44
N GLY A 96 -0.65 -2.75 -21.96
CA GLY A 96 -0.77 -1.93 -23.17
C GLY A 96 -1.54 -0.62 -23.02
N VAL A 97 -2.32 -0.41 -21.95
CA VAL A 97 -3.11 0.81 -21.73
C VAL A 97 -2.38 1.78 -20.80
N LEU A 98 -1.92 1.28 -19.65
CA LEU A 98 -1.14 2.02 -18.66
C LEU A 98 0.30 1.53 -18.66
N GLN A 99 1.20 2.39 -18.20
CA GLN A 99 2.63 2.14 -18.14
C GLN A 99 3.17 2.53 -16.77
N VAL A 100 4.32 1.97 -16.43
CA VAL A 100 5.10 2.41 -15.27
C VAL A 100 5.39 3.91 -15.41
N ASP A 101 5.31 4.64 -14.30
CA ASP A 101 5.45 6.10 -14.20
C ASP A 101 4.25 6.95 -14.67
N ASP A 102 3.16 6.30 -15.08
CA ASP A 102 1.87 6.98 -15.22
C ASP A 102 1.34 7.42 -13.86
N VAL A 103 0.69 8.58 -13.82
CA VAL A 103 0.01 9.08 -12.63
C VAL A 103 -1.48 9.03 -12.86
N ILE A 104 -2.19 8.28 -12.03
CA ILE A 104 -3.65 8.26 -12.03
C ILE A 104 -4.13 9.43 -11.16
N LEU A 105 -4.85 10.35 -11.79
CA LEU A 105 -5.39 11.54 -11.15
C LEU A 105 -6.87 11.38 -10.77
N GLY A 106 -7.56 10.41 -11.36
CA GLY A 106 -9.00 10.29 -11.23
C GLY A 106 -9.59 9.07 -11.89
N VAL A 107 -10.91 8.93 -11.74
CA VAL A 107 -11.73 7.85 -12.28
C VAL A 107 -13.08 8.40 -12.73
N ASP A 108 -13.70 7.77 -13.72
CA ASP A 108 -15.02 8.14 -14.24
C ASP A 108 -15.14 9.62 -14.65
N GLY A 109 -14.06 10.19 -15.20
CA GLY A 109 -13.99 11.57 -15.67
C GLY A 109 -13.90 12.62 -14.54
N LYS A 110 -13.62 12.19 -13.31
CA LYS A 110 -13.46 13.07 -12.15
C LYS A 110 -12.10 12.86 -11.49
N LEU A 111 -11.43 13.96 -11.19
CA LEU A 111 -10.22 13.93 -10.37
C LEU A 111 -10.55 13.46 -8.94
N PHE A 112 -9.59 12.83 -8.27
CA PHE A 112 -9.76 12.45 -6.88
C PHE A 112 -9.86 13.70 -5.99
N SER A 113 -11.02 13.93 -5.40
CA SER A 113 -11.22 14.94 -4.35
C SER A 113 -11.04 14.36 -2.94
N GLU A 114 -11.23 13.04 -2.81
CA GLU A 114 -11.16 12.26 -1.58
C GLU A 114 -9.99 11.27 -1.62
N ASP A 115 -9.90 10.38 -0.63
CA ASP A 115 -8.95 9.27 -0.60
C ASP A 115 -8.93 8.51 -1.94
N ALA A 116 -7.83 8.64 -2.67
CA ALA A 116 -7.66 8.04 -4.00
C ALA A 116 -7.77 6.50 -3.95
N ARG A 117 -7.28 5.85 -2.88
CA ARG A 117 -7.37 4.39 -2.71
C ARG A 117 -8.82 3.94 -2.63
N LYS A 118 -9.63 4.62 -1.82
CA LYS A 118 -11.07 4.31 -1.67
C LYS A 118 -11.84 4.62 -2.94
N SER A 119 -11.59 5.78 -3.53
CA SER A 119 -12.27 6.22 -4.76
C SER A 119 -11.98 5.27 -5.92
N PHE A 120 -10.72 4.83 -6.07
CA PHE A 120 -10.35 3.85 -7.08
C PHE A 120 -10.98 2.47 -6.83
N ALA A 121 -11.01 2.01 -5.58
CA ALA A 121 -11.68 0.74 -5.23
C ALA A 121 -13.19 0.76 -5.54
N LEU A 122 -13.87 1.89 -5.25
CA LEU A 122 -15.28 2.07 -5.59
C LEU A 122 -15.52 2.11 -7.11
N ALA A 123 -14.61 2.73 -7.85
CA ALA A 123 -14.68 2.75 -9.32
C ALA A 123 -14.51 1.34 -9.91
N ILE A 124 -13.58 0.53 -9.39
CA ILE A 124 -13.46 -0.90 -9.76
C ILE A 124 -14.77 -1.62 -9.47
N GLN A 125 -15.31 -1.47 -8.25
CA GLN A 125 -16.57 -2.11 -7.87
C GLN A 125 -17.73 -1.73 -8.79
N ASN A 126 -17.78 -0.47 -9.25
CA ASN A 126 -18.78 0.00 -10.20
C ASN A 126 -18.54 -0.58 -11.60
N ALA A 127 -17.30 -0.60 -12.08
CA ALA A 127 -16.94 -1.17 -13.38
C ALA A 127 -17.29 -2.67 -13.46
N GLU A 128 -17.15 -3.41 -12.36
CA GLU A 128 -17.47 -4.84 -12.28
C GLU A 128 -18.98 -5.18 -12.35
N LYS A 129 -19.86 -4.17 -12.34
CA LYS A 129 -21.31 -4.34 -12.51
C LYS A 129 -21.65 -4.70 -13.95
N GLU A 130 -22.73 -5.46 -14.13
CA GLU A 130 -23.24 -5.81 -15.46
C GLU A 130 -23.64 -4.56 -16.26
N SER A 131 -24.26 -3.57 -15.60
CA SER A 131 -24.68 -2.31 -16.23
C SER A 131 -23.52 -1.46 -16.75
N SER A 132 -22.35 -1.55 -16.12
CA SER A 132 -21.12 -0.86 -16.55
C SER A 132 -20.31 -1.67 -17.55
N GLY A 133 -20.69 -2.92 -17.80
CA GLY A 133 -20.08 -3.79 -18.81
C GLY A 133 -18.59 -4.05 -18.59
N GLY A 134 -18.05 -3.90 -17.38
CA GLY A 134 -16.62 -4.08 -17.13
C GLY A 134 -15.74 -2.89 -17.52
N VAL A 135 -16.30 -1.72 -17.82
CA VAL A 135 -15.50 -0.57 -18.26
C VAL A 135 -15.14 0.31 -17.06
N LEU A 136 -13.84 0.40 -16.76
CA LEU A 136 -13.29 1.34 -15.78
C LEU A 136 -12.60 2.49 -16.52
N LYS A 137 -13.11 3.72 -16.34
CA LYS A 137 -12.49 4.93 -16.90
C LYS A 137 -11.48 5.50 -15.90
N VAL A 138 -10.26 5.73 -16.36
CA VAL A 138 -9.15 6.22 -15.54
C VAL A 138 -8.59 7.47 -16.17
N THR A 139 -8.48 8.55 -15.40
CA THR A 139 -7.83 9.79 -15.82
C THR A 139 -6.34 9.67 -15.55
N ARG A 140 -5.56 9.50 -16.62
CA ARG A 140 -4.12 9.30 -16.60
C ARG A 140 -3.41 10.60 -16.94
N TRP A 141 -2.32 10.88 -16.22
CA TRP A 141 -1.31 11.84 -16.62
C TRP A 141 -0.02 11.15 -17.05
N ARG A 142 0.51 11.54 -18.21
CA ARG A 142 1.78 11.07 -18.78
C ARG A 142 2.47 12.20 -19.52
N ALA A 143 3.73 12.48 -19.16
CA ALA A 143 4.59 13.45 -19.85
C ALA A 143 3.91 14.81 -20.13
N GLY A 144 3.22 15.36 -19.13
CA GLY A 144 2.54 16.65 -19.23
C GLY A 144 1.15 16.63 -19.87
N LYS A 145 0.67 15.47 -20.33
CA LYS A 145 -0.67 15.32 -20.92
C LYS A 145 -1.58 14.52 -20.00
N THR A 146 -2.82 15.02 -19.84
CA THR A 146 -3.90 14.32 -19.14
C THR A 146 -4.86 13.74 -20.16
N GLU A 147 -5.13 12.44 -20.07
CA GLU A 147 -5.98 11.70 -20.99
C GLU A 147 -6.82 10.68 -20.23
N ASP A 148 -8.07 10.49 -20.67
CA ASP A 148 -8.92 9.43 -20.12
C ASP A 148 -8.69 8.13 -20.89
N VAL A 149 -8.31 7.09 -20.16
CA VAL A 149 -8.11 5.74 -20.69
C VAL A 149 -9.17 4.79 -20.11
N GLN A 150 -9.44 3.71 -20.83
CA GLN A 150 -10.45 2.73 -20.43
C GLN A 150 -9.76 1.38 -20.20
N LEU A 151 -10.06 0.78 -19.05
CA LEU A 151 -9.64 -0.56 -18.68
C LEU A 151 -10.84 -1.50 -18.75
N LYS A 152 -10.65 -2.66 -19.38
CA LYS A 152 -11.67 -3.69 -19.47
C LYS A 152 -11.49 -4.72 -18.36
N LEU A 153 -12.29 -4.59 -17.31
CA LEU A 153 -12.36 -5.52 -16.20
C LEU A 153 -13.35 -6.65 -16.48
N ARG A 154 -13.15 -7.78 -15.81
CA ARG A 154 -14.11 -8.88 -15.79
C ARG A 154 -15.34 -8.47 -14.98
N VAL A 155 -16.53 -8.70 -15.55
CA VAL A 155 -17.79 -8.48 -14.83
C VAL A 155 -17.96 -9.58 -13.78
N LEU A 156 -18.03 -9.17 -12.52
CA LEU A 156 -18.28 -10.07 -11.37
C LEU A 156 -19.70 -9.91 -10.82
N GLY A 157 -20.39 -8.84 -11.20
CA GLY A 157 -21.74 -8.50 -10.73
C GLY A 157 -21.74 -7.42 -9.65
N THR A 158 -22.86 -7.30 -8.95
CA THR A 158 -23.10 -6.27 -7.93
C THR A 158 -23.09 -6.87 -6.53
N TYR A 159 -22.58 -6.13 -5.55
CA TYR A 159 -22.72 -6.52 -4.14
C TYR A 159 -24.18 -6.39 -3.68
N SER A 160 -24.65 -7.40 -2.95
CA SER A 160 -25.96 -7.38 -2.27
C SER A 160 -25.89 -6.53 -1.00
N ALA A 161 -27.03 -6.04 -0.51
CA ALA A 161 -27.13 -5.38 0.79
C ALA A 161 -26.75 -6.31 1.97
N THR A 162 -26.84 -7.61 1.76
CA THR A 162 -26.53 -8.68 2.73
C THR A 162 -25.14 -9.29 2.53
N ALA A 163 -24.27 -8.63 1.74
CA ALA A 163 -22.87 -9.05 1.61
C ALA A 163 -22.16 -9.05 2.99
N PRO A 164 -21.23 -9.99 3.25
CA PRO A 164 -20.68 -10.97 2.31
C PRO A 164 -21.45 -12.29 2.17
N TYR A 165 -22.43 -12.58 3.03
CA TYR A 165 -23.07 -13.90 3.11
C TYR A 165 -24.02 -14.17 1.93
N ASP A 166 -25.11 -13.41 1.80
CA ASP A 166 -26.11 -13.62 0.74
C ASP A 166 -25.81 -12.75 -0.48
N CYS A 167 -24.63 -12.94 -1.06
CA CYS A 167 -24.17 -12.17 -2.22
C CYS A 167 -23.52 -13.07 -3.28
N PRO A 168 -24.10 -13.16 -4.50
CA PRO A 168 -23.52 -13.96 -5.60
C PRO A 168 -22.09 -13.55 -5.95
N LYS A 169 -21.80 -12.25 -5.94
CA LYS A 169 -20.46 -11.72 -6.19
C LYS A 169 -19.46 -12.19 -5.13
N SER A 170 -19.80 -12.06 -3.84
CA SER A 170 -18.94 -12.49 -2.75
C SER A 170 -18.69 -14.00 -2.80
N LYS A 171 -19.73 -14.79 -3.08
CA LYS A 171 -19.62 -16.24 -3.27
C LYS A 171 -18.63 -16.58 -4.39
N LYS A 172 -18.76 -15.94 -5.55
CA LYS A 172 -17.85 -16.15 -6.69
C LYS A 172 -16.40 -15.78 -6.36
N ILE A 173 -16.18 -14.64 -5.70
CA ILE A 173 -14.84 -14.22 -5.26
C ILE A 173 -14.26 -15.25 -4.28
N PHE A 174 -15.06 -15.75 -3.34
CA PHE A 174 -14.63 -16.74 -2.36
C PHE A 174 -14.25 -18.08 -3.01
N GLU A 175 -15.08 -18.58 -3.92
CA GLU A 175 -14.82 -19.82 -4.66
C GLU A 175 -13.54 -19.72 -5.49
N GLU A 176 -13.37 -18.63 -6.25
CA GLU A 176 -12.16 -18.40 -7.05
C GLU A 176 -10.91 -18.21 -6.19
N ALA A 177 -11.05 -17.57 -5.01
CA ALA A 177 -9.96 -17.45 -4.06
C ALA A 177 -9.53 -18.81 -3.48
N CYS A 178 -10.49 -19.71 -3.20
CA CYS A 178 -10.17 -21.06 -2.72
C CYS A 178 -9.37 -21.85 -3.77
N VAL A 179 -9.77 -21.78 -5.05
CA VAL A 179 -9.03 -22.40 -6.16
C VAL A 179 -7.62 -21.84 -6.32
N ALA A 180 -7.41 -20.55 -6.02
CA ALA A 180 -6.07 -19.96 -6.00
C ALA A 180 -5.25 -20.49 -4.80
N LEU A 181 -5.85 -20.53 -3.61
CA LEU A 181 -5.21 -21.02 -2.38
C LEU A 181 -4.80 -22.50 -2.46
N GLU A 182 -5.51 -23.31 -3.26
CA GLU A 182 -5.12 -24.69 -3.53
C GLU A 182 -3.68 -24.82 -4.05
N LYS A 183 -3.22 -23.84 -4.84
CA LYS A 183 -1.90 -23.84 -5.48
C LYS A 183 -0.81 -23.24 -4.60
N GLU A 184 -1.19 -22.52 -3.55
CA GLU A 184 -0.27 -21.83 -2.65
C GLU A 184 0.26 -22.75 -1.56
N SER A 185 1.41 -22.43 -0.98
CA SER A 185 1.85 -23.10 0.24
C SER A 185 1.07 -22.58 1.45
N LEU A 186 0.83 -23.42 2.46
CA LEU A 186 0.29 -22.99 3.75
C LEU A 186 1.42 -22.97 4.78
N PRO A 187 2.16 -21.86 4.91
CA PRO A 187 3.20 -21.76 5.92
C PRO A 187 2.59 -21.78 7.33
N ALA A 188 3.30 -22.36 8.29
CA ALA A 188 2.87 -22.42 9.70
C ALA A 188 2.99 -21.06 10.43
N ASN A 189 2.43 -20.01 9.85
CA ASN A 189 2.40 -18.65 10.35
C ASN A 189 0.98 -18.07 10.22
N TRP A 190 0.82 -16.79 10.54
CA TRP A 190 -0.48 -16.12 10.48
C TRP A 190 -1.09 -16.03 9.07
N HIS A 191 -0.27 -15.94 8.02
CA HIS A 191 -0.76 -15.98 6.64
C HIS A 191 -1.35 -17.34 6.29
N GLY A 192 -0.65 -18.43 6.62
CA GLY A 192 -1.19 -19.78 6.40
C GLY A 192 -2.40 -20.06 7.28
N ALA A 193 -2.47 -19.52 8.50
CA ALA A 193 -3.67 -19.61 9.33
C ALA A 193 -4.88 -18.91 8.70
N ILE A 194 -4.71 -17.72 8.11
CA ILE A 194 -5.78 -17.02 7.37
C ILE A 194 -6.21 -17.84 6.15
N SER A 195 -5.26 -18.32 5.34
CA SER A 195 -5.56 -19.17 4.18
C SER A 195 -6.24 -20.48 4.59
N GLY A 196 -5.82 -21.06 5.71
CA GLY A 196 -6.41 -22.26 6.29
C GLY A 196 -7.85 -22.03 6.76
N LEU A 197 -8.13 -20.90 7.41
CA LEU A 197 -9.49 -20.50 7.78
C LEU A 197 -10.39 -20.31 6.55
N ALA A 198 -9.88 -19.71 5.47
CA ALA A 198 -10.63 -19.56 4.23
C ALA A 198 -11.01 -20.92 3.62
N LEU A 199 -10.06 -21.86 3.56
CA LEU A 199 -10.32 -23.21 3.08
C LEU A 199 -11.25 -23.99 4.03
N LEU A 200 -11.11 -23.82 5.35
CA LEU A 200 -12.00 -24.44 6.34
C LEU A 200 -13.45 -23.96 6.18
N ALA A 201 -13.65 -22.68 5.89
CA ALA A 201 -14.97 -22.08 5.69
C ALA A 201 -15.73 -22.66 4.47
N THR A 202 -15.04 -23.35 3.56
CA THR A 202 -15.71 -24.05 2.43
C THR A 202 -16.54 -25.24 2.90
N GLY A 203 -16.18 -25.86 4.03
CA GLY A 203 -16.77 -27.13 4.48
C GLY A 203 -16.38 -28.35 3.64
N ASP A 204 -15.44 -28.22 2.70
CA ASP A 204 -15.01 -29.33 1.85
C ASP A 204 -14.02 -30.26 2.57
N ASP A 205 -14.41 -31.52 2.70
CA ASP A 205 -13.63 -32.56 3.35
C ASP A 205 -12.29 -32.83 2.65
N ALA A 206 -12.17 -32.50 1.35
CA ALA A 206 -10.93 -32.64 0.59
C ALA A 206 -9.77 -31.84 1.18
N TYR A 207 -10.05 -30.70 1.84
CA TYR A 207 -9.01 -29.87 2.47
C TYR A 207 -8.56 -30.39 3.84
N ARG A 208 -9.29 -31.31 4.47
CA ARG A 208 -9.01 -31.77 5.85
C ARG A 208 -7.58 -32.27 6.06
N PRO A 209 -6.98 -33.10 5.20
CA PRO A 209 -5.62 -33.59 5.43
C PRO A 209 -4.60 -32.44 5.46
N ARG A 210 -4.76 -31.48 4.56
CA ARG A 210 -3.89 -30.30 4.43
C ARG A 210 -4.07 -29.34 5.61
N LEU A 211 -5.31 -29.09 6.03
CA LEU A 211 -5.62 -28.25 7.19
C LEU A 211 -5.15 -28.89 8.51
N LYS A 212 -5.32 -30.21 8.65
CA LYS A 212 -4.80 -30.96 9.81
C LYS A 212 -3.29 -30.86 9.91
N LYS A 213 -2.58 -31.03 8.79
CA LYS A 213 -1.12 -30.85 8.74
C LYS A 213 -0.72 -29.44 9.20
N LEU A 214 -1.36 -28.41 8.64
CA LEU A 214 -1.12 -27.02 9.06
C LEU A 214 -1.38 -26.82 10.56
N ALA A 215 -2.48 -27.35 11.10
CA ALA A 215 -2.82 -27.23 12.51
C ALA A 215 -1.76 -27.88 13.41
N GLN A 216 -1.26 -29.06 13.03
CA GLN A 216 -0.18 -29.75 13.73
C GLN A 216 1.13 -28.93 13.70
N GLU A 217 1.49 -28.36 12.55
CA GLU A 217 2.69 -27.53 12.41
C GLU A 217 2.60 -26.22 13.21
N ILE A 218 1.43 -25.56 13.21
CA ILE A 218 1.18 -24.35 14.00
C ILE A 218 1.23 -24.67 15.50
N ALA A 219 0.64 -25.80 15.93
CA ALA A 219 0.62 -26.24 17.32
C ALA A 219 2.01 -26.62 17.83
N ALA A 220 2.81 -27.33 17.03
CA ALA A 220 4.19 -27.70 17.38
C ALA A 220 5.08 -26.47 17.60
N ASN A 221 4.76 -25.36 16.94
CA ASN A 221 5.48 -24.09 17.07
C ASN A 221 4.70 -23.04 17.87
N ALA A 222 3.63 -23.40 18.59
CA ALA A 222 2.72 -22.46 19.29
C ALA A 222 3.44 -21.52 20.26
N LEU A 223 4.50 -22.00 20.91
CA LEU A 223 5.29 -21.26 21.88
C LEU A 223 6.52 -20.56 21.27
N LYS A 224 6.82 -20.83 20.00
CA LYS A 224 7.93 -20.21 19.27
C LYS A 224 7.37 -19.04 18.47
N SER A 225 7.50 -17.84 19.01
CA SER A 225 7.34 -16.60 18.26
C SER A 225 8.73 -16.06 17.96
N GLU A 226 9.10 -16.03 16.69
CA GLU A 226 10.37 -15.42 16.24
C GLU A 226 10.33 -13.89 16.30
N ARG A 227 9.15 -13.28 16.54
CA ARG A 227 9.00 -11.82 16.61
C ARG A 227 9.29 -11.29 18.02
N ILE A 228 10.30 -10.42 18.10
CA ILE A 228 10.53 -9.52 19.23
C ILE A 228 9.56 -8.32 19.07
N GLY A 229 8.39 -8.36 19.71
CA GLY A 229 7.37 -7.30 19.66
C GLY A 229 5.93 -7.83 19.66
N MET A 230 4.92 -6.94 19.57
CA MET A 230 3.48 -7.28 19.60
C MET A 230 3.09 -8.28 18.50
N GLY A 231 3.21 -9.58 18.79
CA GLY A 231 2.75 -10.70 17.98
C GLY A 231 1.24 -10.93 18.05
N SER A 232 0.45 -9.89 18.38
CA SER A 232 -1.00 -10.00 18.56
C SER A 232 -1.68 -10.59 17.33
N TRP A 233 -1.37 -10.08 16.13
CA TRP A 233 -1.88 -10.63 14.88
C TRP A 233 -1.51 -12.10 14.66
N GLU A 234 -0.28 -12.46 15.01
CA GLU A 234 0.21 -13.81 14.82
C GLU A 234 -0.50 -14.78 15.77
N SER A 235 -0.51 -14.47 17.07
CA SER A 235 -1.20 -15.26 18.08
C SER A 235 -2.70 -15.33 17.83
N SER A 236 -3.33 -14.23 17.41
CA SER A 236 -4.77 -14.17 17.15
C SER A 236 -5.19 -15.07 15.99
N TYR A 237 -4.57 -14.95 14.81
CA TYR A 237 -4.98 -15.76 13.65
C TYR A 237 -4.61 -17.23 13.83
N ARG A 238 -3.46 -17.54 14.43
CA ARG A 238 -3.07 -18.93 14.75
C ARG A 238 -4.03 -19.52 15.78
N GLY A 239 -4.37 -18.78 16.83
CA GLY A 239 -5.33 -19.20 17.85
C GLY A 239 -6.73 -19.43 17.27
N LEU A 240 -7.21 -18.52 16.42
CA LEU A 240 -8.50 -18.64 15.75
C LEU A 240 -8.58 -19.87 14.83
N PHE A 241 -7.49 -20.21 14.15
CA PHE A 241 -7.44 -21.40 13.29
C PHE A 241 -7.40 -22.71 14.08
N LEU A 242 -6.84 -22.70 15.30
CA LEU A 242 -6.74 -23.88 16.16
C LEU A 242 -7.96 -24.12 17.06
N GLY A 243 -8.78 -23.08 17.28
CA GLY A 243 -10.00 -23.15 18.10
C GLY A 243 -11.17 -23.79 17.37
#